data_AF-A0A8C5GQQ7-F1
#
_entry.id   AF-A0A8C5GQQ7-F1
#
_cell.length_a   1.000
_cell.length_b   1.000
_cell.length_c   1.000
_cell.angle_alpha   90.00
_cell.angle_beta   90.00
_cell.angle_gamma   90.00
#
_symmetry.space_group_name_H-M   'P 1'
#
loop_
_entity.id
_entity.type
_entity.pdbx_description
1 polymer ?
#
loop_
_entity_poly.entity_id
_entity_poly.type
_entity_poly.pdbx_seq_one_letter_code
_entity_poly.pdbx_strand_id
1 'polypeptide(L)'
;MKVAALLLLSAALCTAQTSGSDHKKQVESVNTRGCADLTLVLDNWKYAITSQVKDLLLHNHNTVLPDYGRIQPLSNALEDLYQEFNQLKQRLSHLSGQFINVEAIVGNMTTPHQKR
;
A
#
# COMPACT_ATOMS: atom_id res chain seq x y z
N MET A 1 23.16 -14.00 41.91
CA MET A 1 24.59 -14.25 42.18
C MET A 1 25.15 -15.52 41.51
N LYS A 2 24.39 -16.63 41.43
CA LYS A 2 24.86 -17.88 40.78
C LYS A 2 25.17 -17.75 39.27
N VAL A 3 24.39 -16.96 38.54
CA VAL A 3 24.58 -16.77 37.09
C VAL A 3 25.86 -16.00 36.77
N ALA A 4 26.20 -14.99 37.59
CA ALA A 4 27.44 -14.23 37.44
C ALA A 4 28.69 -15.08 37.73
N ALA A 5 28.61 -16.00 38.70
CA ALA A 5 29.69 -16.94 38.99
C ALA A 5 29.91 -17.94 37.85
N LEU A 6 28.83 -18.42 37.19
CA LEU A 6 28.92 -19.30 36.02
C LEU A 6 29.57 -18.61 34.81
N LEU A 7 29.27 -17.34 34.57
CA LEU A 7 29.87 -16.57 33.47
C LEU A 7 31.37 -16.29 33.69
N LEU A 8 31.79 -16.08 34.94
CA LEU A 8 33.21 -15.92 35.29
C LEU A 8 34.00 -17.23 35.16
N LEU A 9 33.39 -18.38 35.44
CA LEU A 9 34.00 -19.70 35.27
C LEU A 9 34.20 -20.07 33.78
N SER A 10 33.28 -19.68 32.89
CA SER A 10 33.44 -19.91 31.44
C SER A 10 34.53 -19.04 30.82
N ALA A 11 34.76 -17.84 31.34
CA ALA A 11 35.82 -16.96 30.84
C ALA A 11 37.22 -17.41 31.30
N ALA A 12 37.33 -17.96 32.52
CA ALA A 12 38.61 -18.45 33.05
C ALA A 12 39.11 -19.75 32.38
N LEU A 13 38.21 -20.58 31.84
CA LEU A 13 38.59 -21.79 31.10
C LEU A 13 39.13 -21.49 29.70
N CYS A 14 38.87 -20.29 29.17
CA CYS A 14 39.26 -19.89 27.80
C CYS A 14 40.71 -19.43 27.66
N THR A 15 41.48 -19.27 28.74
CA THR A 15 42.89 -18.85 28.66
C THR A 15 43.90 -19.98 28.86
N ALA A 16 43.44 -21.22 29.10
CA ALA A 16 44.32 -22.35 29.42
C ALA A 16 44.54 -23.36 28.27
N GLN A 17 44.03 -23.11 27.06
CA GLN A 17 44.21 -24.03 25.93
C GLN A 17 44.88 -23.34 24.73
N THR A 18 46.13 -22.93 24.93
CA THR A 18 47.04 -22.64 23.82
C THR A 18 48.29 -23.50 23.96
N SER A 19 48.13 -24.80 23.80
CA SER A 19 49.26 -25.70 23.52
C SER A 19 48.95 -26.49 22.25
N GLY A 20 49.59 -26.06 21.15
CA GLY A 20 50.07 -26.96 20.11
C GLY A 20 49.05 -27.56 19.16
N SER A 21 48.94 -26.95 17.97
CA SER A 21 48.68 -27.62 16.69
C SER A 21 47.66 -28.77 16.65
N ASP A 22 46.37 -28.46 16.75
CA ASP A 22 45.31 -29.29 16.13
C ASP A 22 44.04 -28.50 15.73
N HIS A 23 44.03 -27.17 15.86
CA HIS A 23 42.82 -26.36 15.58
C HIS A 23 42.62 -25.99 14.11
N LYS A 24 43.62 -26.18 13.24
CA LYS A 24 43.49 -25.76 11.82
C LYS A 24 42.67 -26.75 10.97
N LYS A 25 42.60 -28.03 11.34
CA LYS A 25 41.81 -29.04 10.59
C LYS A 25 40.34 -29.13 11.02
N GLN A 26 39.98 -28.62 12.20
CA GLN A 26 38.60 -28.69 12.70
C GLN A 26 37.74 -27.50 12.26
N VAL A 27 38.34 -26.34 11.98
CA VAL A 27 37.60 -25.13 11.60
C VAL A 27 37.01 -25.20 10.18
N GLU A 28 37.64 -25.93 9.25
CA GLU A 28 37.12 -26.07 7.88
C GLU A 28 35.95 -27.07 7.75
N SER A 29 35.81 -28.02 8.67
CA SER A 29 34.71 -29.01 8.66
C SER A 29 33.49 -28.61 9.50
N VAL A 30 33.66 -27.69 10.46
CA VAL A 30 32.56 -27.20 11.30
C VAL A 30 31.78 -26.08 10.62
N ASN A 31 32.46 -25.21 9.84
CA ASN A 31 31.81 -24.11 9.14
C ASN A 31 30.91 -24.55 7.96
N THR A 32 31.24 -25.66 7.31
CA THR A 32 30.43 -26.22 6.21
C THR A 32 29.16 -26.90 6.71
N ARG A 33 29.19 -27.49 7.92
CA ARG A 33 28.02 -28.09 8.59
C ARG A 33 27.07 -27.04 9.17
N GLY A 34 27.61 -25.96 9.75
CA GLY A 34 26.81 -24.85 10.26
C GLY A 34 26.13 -24.02 9.17
N CYS A 35 26.73 -23.91 7.98
CA CYS A 35 26.13 -23.20 6.85
C CYS A 35 24.96 -23.98 6.21
N ALA A 36 25.04 -25.32 6.19
CA ALA A 36 23.94 -26.18 5.76
C ALA A 36 22.73 -26.07 6.73
N ASP A 37 23.01 -26.03 8.03
CA ASP A 37 21.97 -25.87 9.06
C ASP A 37 21.34 -24.46 9.02
N LEU A 38 22.15 -23.42 8.82
CA LEU A 38 21.66 -22.05 8.62
C LEU A 38 20.81 -21.92 7.35
N THR A 39 21.21 -22.56 6.24
CA THR A 39 20.44 -22.52 4.99
C THR A 39 19.07 -23.18 5.17
N LEU A 40 19.00 -24.29 5.91
CA LEU A 40 17.74 -24.97 6.24
C LEU A 40 16.85 -24.12 7.16
N VAL A 41 17.44 -23.49 8.18
CA VAL A 41 16.73 -22.53 9.02
C VAL A 41 16.17 -21.40 8.16
N LEU A 42 16.99 -20.75 7.32
CA LEU A 42 16.55 -19.65 6.45
C LEU A 42 15.44 -20.07 5.48
N ASP A 43 15.51 -21.28 4.91
CA ASP A 43 14.45 -21.77 4.01
C ASP A 43 13.15 -22.07 4.77
N ASN A 44 13.23 -22.60 5.99
CA ASN A 44 12.07 -22.76 6.86
C ASN A 44 11.44 -21.40 7.23
N TRP A 45 12.25 -20.38 7.54
CA TRP A 45 11.76 -19.03 7.81
C TRP A 45 11.10 -18.42 6.58
N LYS A 46 11.73 -18.54 5.40
CA LYS A 46 11.16 -18.10 4.13
C LYS A 46 9.81 -18.77 3.87
N TYR A 47 9.73 -20.08 4.07
CA TYR A 47 8.48 -20.83 3.89
C TYR A 47 7.41 -20.35 4.88
N ALA A 48 7.74 -20.25 6.16
CA ALA A 48 6.81 -19.81 7.19
C ALA A 48 6.25 -18.41 6.90
N ILE A 49 7.10 -17.45 6.54
CA ILE A 49 6.69 -16.09 6.18
C ILE A 49 5.82 -16.12 4.93
N THR A 50 6.26 -16.80 3.86
CA THR A 50 5.51 -16.82 2.59
C THR A 50 4.14 -17.48 2.76
N SER A 51 4.07 -18.55 3.56
CA SER A 51 2.82 -19.23 3.87
C SER A 51 1.88 -18.33 4.66
N GLN A 52 2.37 -17.64 5.69
CA GLN A 52 1.55 -16.72 6.48
C GLN A 52 1.07 -15.52 5.66
N VAL A 53 1.92 -14.93 4.83
CA VAL A 53 1.54 -13.82 3.95
C VAL A 53 0.48 -14.26 2.94
N LYS A 54 0.63 -15.45 2.34
CA LYS A 54 -0.40 -16.01 1.45
C LYS A 54 -1.73 -16.23 2.17
N ASP A 55 -1.68 -16.80 3.37
CA ASP A 55 -2.87 -17.06 4.16
C ASP A 55 -3.62 -15.77 4.52
N LEU A 56 -2.88 -14.73 4.94
CA LEU A 56 -3.42 -13.39 5.17
C LEU A 56 -4.07 -12.80 3.92
N LEU A 57 -3.43 -12.92 2.76
CA LEU A 57 -3.98 -12.39 1.49
C LEU A 57 -5.22 -13.15 1.01
N LEU A 58 -5.33 -14.45 1.28
CA LEU A 58 -6.46 -15.25 0.84
C LEU A 58 -7.66 -15.14 1.79
N HIS A 59 -7.41 -15.19 3.10
CA HIS A 59 -8.47 -15.30 4.10
C HIS A 59 -8.76 -14.00 4.84
N ASN A 60 -7.77 -13.10 4.96
CA ASN A 60 -7.85 -11.86 5.75
C ASN A 60 -7.37 -10.64 4.96
N HIS A 61 -7.71 -10.56 3.67
CA HIS A 61 -7.21 -9.52 2.76
C HIS A 61 -7.43 -8.08 3.26
N ASN A 62 -8.50 -7.84 4.02
CA ASN A 62 -8.83 -6.51 4.58
C ASN A 62 -7.82 -5.99 5.61
N THR A 63 -6.95 -6.83 6.17
CA THR A 63 -5.93 -6.39 7.16
C THR A 63 -4.64 -5.91 6.51
N VAL A 64 -4.43 -6.24 5.23
CA VAL A 64 -3.20 -5.94 4.48
C VAL A 64 -3.47 -5.06 3.26
N LEU A 65 -4.66 -5.16 2.68
CA LEU A 65 -5.07 -4.38 1.52
C LEU A 65 -6.15 -3.36 1.93
N PRO A 66 -6.11 -2.14 1.36
CA PRO A 66 -7.23 -1.21 1.45
C PRO A 66 -8.52 -1.85 0.95
N ASP A 67 -9.66 -1.40 1.48
CA ASP A 67 -10.98 -1.83 1.03
C ASP A 67 -11.29 -1.27 -0.37
N TYR A 68 -10.85 -2.01 -1.39
CA TYR A 68 -11.08 -1.69 -2.80
C TYR A 68 -12.56 -1.86 -3.19
N GLY A 69 -13.38 -2.53 -2.38
CA GLY A 69 -14.82 -2.66 -2.62
C GLY A 69 -15.53 -1.31 -2.63
N ARG A 70 -14.98 -0.30 -1.95
CA ARG A 70 -15.51 1.07 -1.89
C ARG A 70 -15.26 1.90 -3.13
N ILE A 71 -14.40 1.46 -4.04
CA ILE A 71 -14.08 2.20 -5.27
C ILE A 71 -15.26 2.18 -6.24
N GLN A 72 -15.94 1.04 -6.40
CA GLN A 72 -17.02 0.91 -7.39
C GLN A 72 -18.22 1.84 -7.07
N PRO A 73 -18.74 1.88 -5.82
CA PRO A 73 -19.81 2.83 -5.48
C PRO A 73 -19.39 4.29 -5.67
N LEU A 74 -18.13 4.63 -5.39
CA LEU A 74 -17.62 5.98 -5.56
C LEU A 74 -17.50 6.36 -7.04
N SER A 75 -17.05 5.42 -7.88
CA SER A 75 -17.00 5.59 -9.34
C SER A 75 -18.39 5.81 -9.92
N ASN A 76 -19.38 5.02 -9.49
CA ASN A 76 -20.75 5.17 -9.95
C ASN A 76 -21.33 6.52 -9.51
N ALA A 77 -21.13 6.94 -8.25
CA ALA A 77 -21.58 8.24 -7.77
C ALA A 77 -20.92 9.41 -8.54
N LEU A 78 -19.67 9.26 -8.96
CA LEU A 78 -18.98 10.24 -9.80
C LEU A 78 -19.58 10.31 -11.21
N GLU A 79 -19.94 9.16 -11.79
CA GLU A 79 -20.63 9.09 -13.08
C GLU A 79 -22.01 9.76 -13.02
N ASP A 80 -22.80 9.45 -11.98
CA ASP A 80 -24.10 10.07 -11.74
C ASP A 80 -23.96 11.60 -11.62
N LEU A 81 -22.99 12.08 -10.84
CA LEU A 81 -22.71 13.52 -10.69
C LEU A 81 -22.35 14.18 -12.03
N TYR A 82 -21.58 13.49 -12.87
CA TYR A 82 -21.22 13.99 -14.20
C TYR A 82 -22.45 14.12 -15.11
N GLN A 83 -23.38 13.17 -15.04
CA GLN A 83 -24.65 13.24 -15.77
C GLN A 83 -25.49 14.43 -15.29
N GLU A 84 -25.66 14.59 -13.97
CA GLU A 84 -26.41 15.71 -13.39
C GLU A 84 -25.80 17.07 -13.77
N PHE A 85 -24.48 17.18 -13.74
CA PHE A 85 -23.77 18.39 -14.16
C PHE A 85 -24.05 18.74 -15.63
N ASN A 86 -24.05 17.74 -16.52
CA ASN A 86 -24.37 17.97 -17.92
C ASN A 86 -25.83 18.35 -18.14
N GLN A 87 -26.76 17.76 -17.38
CA GLN A 87 -28.16 18.20 -17.40
C GLN A 87 -28.30 19.66 -16.92
N LEU A 88 -27.56 20.06 -15.89
CA LEU A 88 -27.54 21.43 -15.41
C LEU A 88 -27.00 22.39 -16.49
N LYS A 89 -25.92 22.01 -17.18
CA LYS A 89 -25.39 22.78 -18.32
C LYS A 89 -26.43 22.97 -19.42
N GLN A 90 -27.16 21.92 -19.78
CA GLN A 90 -28.23 22.01 -20.78
C GLN A 90 -29.34 22.97 -20.33
N ARG A 91 -29.76 22.89 -19.05
CA ARG A 91 -30.77 23.79 -18.48
C ARG A 91 -30.29 25.25 -18.48
N LEU A 92 -29.04 25.51 -18.14
CA LEU A 92 -28.46 26.85 -18.19
C LEU A 92 -28.38 27.40 -19.61
N SER A 93 -27.96 26.57 -20.58
CA SER A 93 -27.93 26.96 -21.99
C SER A 93 -29.33 27.31 -22.50
N HIS A 94 -30.33 26.49 -22.17
CA HIS A 94 -31.72 26.77 -22.50
C HIS A 94 -32.23 28.07 -21.86
N LEU A 95 -31.93 28.30 -20.58
CA LEU A 95 -32.31 29.53 -19.89
C LEU A 95 -31.63 30.77 -20.48
N SER A 96 -30.36 30.67 -20.84
CA SER A 96 -29.63 31.74 -21.53
C SER A 96 -30.24 32.06 -22.89
N GLY A 97 -30.65 31.04 -23.67
CA GLY A 97 -31.38 31.24 -24.92
C GLY A 97 -32.71 31.97 -24.74
N GLN A 98 -33.46 31.66 -23.68
CA GLN A 98 -34.69 32.38 -23.34
C GLN A 98 -34.42 33.85 -23.01
N PHE A 99 -33.33 34.15 -22.28
CA PHE A 99 -32.96 35.53 -21.97
C PHE A 99 -32.67 36.35 -23.21
N ILE A 100 -31.95 35.78 -24.18
CA ILE A 100 -31.67 36.42 -25.49
C ILE A 100 -32.98 36.73 -26.24
N ASN A 101 -33.94 35.81 -26.22
CA ASN A 101 -35.24 36.03 -26.85
C ASN A 101 -36.01 37.17 -26.17
N VAL A 102 -36.04 37.19 -24.83
CA VAL A 102 -36.67 38.28 -24.07
C VAL A 102 -35.99 39.61 -24.35
N GLU A 103 -34.66 39.65 -24.41
CA GLU A 103 -33.88 40.84 -24.76
C GLU A 103 -34.24 41.35 -26.17
N ALA A 104 -34.38 40.46 -27.15
CA ALA A 104 -34.81 40.82 -28.51
C ALA A 104 -36.23 41.40 -28.53
N ILE A 105 -37.17 40.83 -27.77
CA ILE A 105 -38.54 41.35 -27.65
C ILE A 105 -38.52 42.77 -27.06
N VAL A 106 -37.76 43.00 -25.99
CA VAL A 106 -37.62 44.31 -25.36
C VAL A 106 -36.95 45.32 -26.31
N GLY A 107 -35.91 44.90 -27.05
CA GLY A 107 -35.27 45.72 -28.07
C GLY A 107 -36.24 46.17 -29.17
N ASN A 108 -37.09 45.25 -29.65
CA ASN A 108 -38.11 45.57 -30.65
C ASN A 108 -39.17 46.56 -30.12
N MET A 109 -39.51 46.53 -28.83
CA MET A 109 -40.46 47.48 -28.23
C MET A 109 -39.86 48.88 -27.99
N THR A 110 -38.55 48.95 -27.77
CA THR A 110 -37.85 50.20 -27.43
C THR A 110 -37.30 50.93 -28.65
N THR A 111 -37.32 50.32 -29.83
CA THR A 111 -36.99 51.02 -31.09
C THR A 111 -38.15 51.92 -31.51
N PRO A 112 -37.94 53.25 -31.61
CA PRO A 112 -39.01 54.16 -32.01
C PRO A 112 -39.43 53.88 -33.45
N HIS A 113 -40.74 53.83 -33.69
CA HIS A 113 -41.33 53.77 -35.03
C HIS A 113 -40.87 54.98 -35.86
N GLN A 114 -39.77 54.82 -36.60
CA GLN A 114 -39.38 55.76 -37.65
C GLN A 114 -40.38 55.60 -38.80
N LYS A 115 -41.53 56.28 -38.70
CA LYS A 115 -42.49 56.44 -39.78
C LYS A 115 -42.03 57.58 -40.70
N ARG A 116 -42.03 57.27 -42.00
CA ARG A 116 -41.97 58.21 -43.14
C ARG A 116 -42.80 59.47 -42.93
#